data_AF-A0A2K2DNQ3-F1
#
_entry.id   AF-A0A2K2DNQ3-F1
#
_cell.length_a   1.000
_cell.length_b   1.000
_cell.length_c   1.000
_cell.angle_alpha   90.00
_cell.angle_beta   90.00
_cell.angle_gamma   90.00
#
_symmetry.space_group_name_H-M   'P 1'
#
loop_
_entity.id
_entity.type
_entity.pdbx_description
1 polymer ?
#
loop_
_entity_poly.entity_id
_entity_poly.type
_entity_poly.pdbx_seq_one_letter_code
_entity_poly.pdbx_strand_id
1 'polypeptide(L)'
;NEEKLSEDDDKQTISAYDGKQPDVPQHTNETYDYLPQDYALTELDLCAHIVIEDSSEKEILVKIDQVCVKQCDLRCLLDGAKWLKDDVINSYIYCIQEVHEQNKNDHKVYFENTFLAGLLKRDGKIGIHEATFMTKIVGNYLKHDMIHLPINIEHSHWYLACVNVEKSEIQVLDSLCWEHNRVDLTNTLQGLQYHLDILKTQENMNNHNWKDLDVTKWTITEQLHNPIQKDSSSCGLFMLKFMEYWTGHTLTHSITQENIIDFRYKLAAILLCWKTNTAQGDPNDVMLLESLDDENRPKPINSLSIEKRYQSLISVVSYMSVDELEGGLCNYIKSIGPAEILEKVWVQSSDPYPISLTLKRLQGMLNEELPMECDCFNLVIRKIMFDDIQTVKKRKGLISKHYLDMRFWMITDFGRHPTYRKKLDVEQLAYSVRSWPGIKYNVSSCKTIHIPIQANNGFILFVLAKDTRTVYILDPTPTDPIYQRNRYAKYVPKLLWISEHLPKAMSKACPGSTWNENIFLWHQQIISNIPIHNRELSGYLITLFMSTWDDEKLNLPFLKDGYELRKQILGKLLTFKKNECEVNMRAGVLDIINCIGNIQTNMNVKI
;
A
#
# COMPACT_ATOMS: atom_id res chain seq x y z
N ASN A 1 -17.28 -19.72 -62.03
CA ASN A 1 -18.22 -18.60 -61.99
C ASN A 1 -19.11 -18.75 -60.78
N GLU A 2 -19.10 -17.69 -59.99
CA GLU A 2 -19.72 -17.58 -58.69
C GLU A 2 -21.25 -17.66 -58.73
N GLU A 3 -21.77 -17.78 -57.50
CA GLU A 3 -23.01 -17.20 -56.99
C GLU A 3 -24.35 -17.98 -57.04
N LYS A 4 -24.67 -18.46 -55.82
CA LYS A 4 -25.83 -18.08 -54.96
C LYS A 4 -27.18 -18.81 -55.06
N LEU A 5 -27.63 -19.13 -53.84
CA LEU A 5 -28.97 -19.05 -53.23
C LEU A 5 -30.00 -20.17 -53.48
N SER A 6 -30.37 -20.87 -52.39
CA SER A 6 -31.73 -20.91 -51.78
C SER A 6 -31.73 -21.97 -50.66
N GLU A 7 -32.00 -21.61 -49.40
CA GLU A 7 -33.31 -21.78 -48.72
C GLU A 7 -33.87 -23.21 -48.79
N ASP A 8 -33.73 -23.94 -47.69
CA ASP A 8 -34.82 -24.54 -46.90
C ASP A 8 -34.19 -25.55 -45.92
N ASP A 9 -34.54 -25.48 -44.64
CA ASP A 9 -34.87 -26.72 -43.96
C ASP A 9 -35.71 -26.54 -42.70
N ASP A 10 -36.67 -27.44 -42.64
CA ASP A 10 -37.85 -27.48 -41.82
C ASP A 10 -37.59 -27.98 -40.39
N LYS A 11 -38.52 -27.55 -39.54
CA LYS A 11 -38.90 -28.05 -38.21
C LYS A 11 -38.46 -29.49 -37.88
N GLN A 12 -37.88 -29.66 -36.69
CA GLN A 12 -38.26 -30.79 -35.84
C GLN A 12 -38.20 -30.51 -34.34
N THR A 13 -39.09 -31.22 -33.66
CA THR A 13 -39.76 -30.98 -32.40
C THR A 13 -38.92 -31.24 -31.15
N ILE A 14 -39.28 -30.52 -30.09
CA ILE A 14 -38.85 -30.64 -28.69
C ILE A 14 -39.02 -32.08 -28.17
N SER A 15 -37.97 -32.65 -27.56
CA SER A 15 -38.12 -33.68 -26.52
C SER A 15 -37.17 -33.39 -25.34
N ALA A 16 -37.75 -33.34 -24.13
CA ALA A 16 -37.05 -33.18 -22.87
C ALA A 16 -36.10 -34.36 -22.60
N TYR A 17 -34.89 -34.07 -22.11
CA TYR A 17 -34.07 -35.05 -21.41
C TYR A 17 -33.40 -34.45 -20.19
N ASP A 18 -33.37 -35.31 -19.18
CA ASP A 18 -33.17 -35.12 -17.76
C ASP A 18 -31.82 -34.54 -17.35
N GLY A 19 -31.84 -33.91 -16.17
CA GLY A 19 -30.68 -33.25 -15.58
C GLY A 19 -29.60 -34.21 -15.11
N LYS A 20 -28.35 -33.89 -15.48
CA LYS A 20 -27.18 -33.99 -14.59
C LYS A 20 -26.26 -32.81 -14.89
N GLN A 21 -26.00 -31.99 -13.87
CA GLN A 21 -24.90 -31.01 -13.90
C GLN A 21 -23.57 -31.77 -14.05
N PRO A 22 -22.62 -31.29 -14.88
CA PRO A 22 -21.23 -31.68 -14.73
C PRO A 22 -20.66 -31.00 -13.48
N ASP A 23 -19.99 -31.78 -12.65
CA ASP A 23 -19.37 -31.33 -11.39
C ASP A 23 -18.43 -30.14 -11.59
N VAL A 24 -18.63 -29.11 -10.78
CA VAL A 24 -17.75 -27.94 -10.67
C VAL A 24 -16.49 -28.35 -9.88
N PRO A 25 -15.27 -28.07 -10.35
CA PRO A 25 -14.06 -28.36 -9.59
C PRO A 25 -14.00 -27.46 -8.34
N GLN A 26 -13.89 -28.09 -7.16
CA GLN A 26 -13.62 -27.41 -5.89
C GLN A 26 -12.24 -26.75 -5.95
N HIS A 27 -12.18 -25.41 -5.91
CA HIS A 27 -10.94 -24.66 -5.68
C HIS A 27 -10.65 -24.60 -4.17
N THR A 28 -9.47 -25.08 -3.80
CA THR A 28 -8.93 -25.15 -2.45
C THR A 28 -8.51 -23.75 -1.93
N ASN A 29 -8.75 -23.47 -0.64
CA ASN A 29 -8.11 -22.35 0.07
C ASN A 29 -6.59 -22.58 0.07
N GLU A 30 -5.84 -21.82 -0.72
CA GLU A 30 -4.38 -21.97 -0.79
C GLU A 30 -3.71 -21.22 0.37
N THR A 31 -3.38 -21.94 1.43
CA THR A 31 -2.43 -21.53 2.47
C THR A 31 -1.06 -22.09 2.13
N TYR A 32 0.03 -21.35 2.40
CA TYR A 32 1.37 -21.92 2.25
C TYR A 32 1.65 -22.89 3.39
N ASP A 33 1.79 -24.17 3.05
CA ASP A 33 2.25 -25.23 3.93
C ASP A 33 3.61 -25.82 3.52
N TYR A 34 4.18 -25.32 2.42
CA TYR A 34 5.52 -25.61 1.89
C TYR A 34 6.25 -24.31 1.52
N LEU A 35 7.59 -24.36 1.40
CA LEU A 35 8.37 -23.26 0.82
C LEU A 35 8.26 -23.33 -0.71
N PRO A 36 7.60 -22.35 -1.36
CA PRO A 36 7.37 -22.44 -2.80
C PRO A 36 8.67 -22.26 -3.58
N GLN A 37 8.99 -23.24 -4.43
CA GLN A 37 10.08 -23.15 -5.41
C GLN A 37 9.72 -22.12 -6.49
N ASP A 38 10.74 -21.38 -6.96
CA ASP A 38 10.62 -20.26 -7.90
C ASP A 38 9.44 -20.37 -8.88
N TYR A 39 8.39 -19.61 -8.58
CA TYR A 39 7.16 -19.53 -9.36
C TYR A 39 6.99 -18.13 -9.95
N ALA A 40 6.20 -17.97 -11.00
CA ALA A 40 5.84 -16.64 -11.49
C ALA A 40 5.00 -15.91 -10.44
N LEU A 41 5.18 -14.60 -10.27
CA LEU A 41 4.36 -13.82 -9.35
C LEU A 41 2.87 -14.08 -9.59
N THR A 42 2.19 -14.47 -8.53
CA THR A 42 0.77 -14.83 -8.51
C THR A 42 -0.07 -13.63 -8.08
N GLU A 43 -1.38 -13.75 -8.26
CA GLU A 43 -2.33 -12.78 -7.68
C GLU A 43 -2.22 -12.73 -6.15
N LEU A 44 -1.83 -13.83 -5.48
CA LEU A 44 -1.62 -13.86 -4.03
C LEU A 44 -0.43 -12.99 -3.61
N ASP A 45 0.66 -12.99 -4.38
CA ASP A 45 1.83 -12.14 -4.14
C ASP A 45 1.47 -10.65 -4.22
N LEU A 46 0.69 -10.29 -5.24
CA LEU A 46 0.21 -8.92 -5.41
C LEU A 46 -0.78 -8.53 -4.31
N CYS A 47 -1.68 -9.44 -3.93
CA CYS A 47 -2.63 -9.21 -2.82
C CYS A 47 -1.91 -9.00 -1.49
N ALA A 48 -0.86 -9.77 -1.21
CA ALA A 48 -0.08 -9.61 0.01
C ALA A 48 0.62 -8.25 0.09
N HIS A 49 1.12 -7.74 -1.04
CA HIS A 49 1.68 -6.40 -1.13
C HIS A 49 0.63 -5.33 -0.85
N ILE A 50 -0.56 -5.47 -1.45
CA ILE A 50 -1.71 -4.59 -1.21
C ILE A 50 -2.12 -4.63 0.27
N VAL A 51 -2.18 -5.82 0.89
CA VAL A 51 -2.50 -5.96 2.32
C VAL A 51 -1.48 -5.23 3.18
N ILE A 52 -0.17 -5.42 2.93
CA ILE A 52 0.85 -4.67 3.66
C ILE A 52 0.69 -3.17 3.38
N GLU A 53 0.45 -2.75 2.15
CA GLU A 53 0.35 -1.33 1.79
C GLU A 53 -0.87 -0.63 2.43
N ASP A 54 -2.02 -1.30 2.45
CA ASP A 54 -3.32 -0.76 2.87
C ASP A 54 -3.58 -0.88 4.38
N SER A 55 -2.83 -1.74 5.08
CA SER A 55 -2.96 -1.94 6.52
C SER A 55 -2.36 -0.79 7.35
N SER A 56 -2.81 -0.66 8.59
CA SER A 56 -2.32 0.38 9.50
C SER A 56 -0.88 0.10 9.95
N GLU A 57 -0.04 1.13 10.07
CA GLU A 57 1.37 1.00 10.47
C GLU A 57 1.60 0.18 11.76
N LYS A 58 0.66 0.25 12.70
CA LYS A 58 0.75 -0.46 13.99
C LYS A 58 0.11 -1.84 13.97
N GLU A 59 -0.62 -2.17 12.90
CA GLU A 59 -1.30 -3.45 12.74
C GLU A 59 -0.27 -4.57 12.62
N ILE A 60 -0.46 -5.63 13.40
CA ILE A 60 0.34 -6.85 13.29
C ILE A 60 -0.27 -7.66 12.16
N LEU A 61 0.48 -7.89 11.09
CA LEU A 61 0.01 -8.65 9.93
C LEU A 61 0.59 -10.06 9.89
N VAL A 62 1.71 -10.27 10.57
CA VAL A 62 2.36 -11.58 10.67
C VAL A 62 2.60 -11.88 12.14
N LYS A 63 2.02 -12.99 12.60
CA LYS A 63 2.25 -13.57 13.92
C LYS A 63 2.52 -15.06 13.75
N ILE A 64 3.81 -15.39 13.59
CA ILE A 64 4.32 -16.75 13.39
C ILE A 64 5.22 -17.09 14.57
N ASP A 65 4.90 -18.17 15.28
CA ASP A 65 5.50 -18.53 16.56
C ASP A 65 5.50 -17.33 17.54
N GLN A 66 6.67 -16.90 18.02
CA GLN A 66 6.78 -15.77 18.96
C GLN A 66 7.05 -14.42 18.28
N VAL A 67 7.15 -14.39 16.95
CA VAL A 67 7.47 -13.16 16.20
C VAL A 67 6.17 -12.47 15.78
N CYS A 68 6.06 -11.19 16.12
CA CYS A 68 4.97 -10.32 15.69
C CYS A 68 5.54 -9.22 14.81
N VAL A 69 5.19 -9.22 13.52
CA VAL A 69 5.64 -8.21 12.55
C VAL A 69 4.51 -7.26 12.23
N LYS A 70 4.78 -5.97 12.45
CA LYS A 70 3.84 -4.90 12.10
C LYS A 70 3.93 -4.55 10.63
N GLN A 71 2.88 -3.91 10.12
CA GLN A 71 2.86 -3.36 8.78
C GLN A 71 4.09 -2.50 8.48
N CYS A 72 4.48 -1.61 9.41
CA CYS A 72 5.60 -0.70 9.19
C CYS A 72 6.93 -1.43 8.96
N ASP A 73 7.11 -2.60 9.60
CA ASP A 73 8.31 -3.42 9.49
C ASP A 73 8.30 -4.25 8.20
N LEU A 74 7.12 -4.69 7.75
CA LEU A 74 6.91 -5.39 6.47
C LEU A 74 7.10 -4.49 5.25
N ARG A 75 7.04 -3.15 5.39
CA ARG A 75 7.26 -2.23 4.25
C ARG A 75 8.64 -2.36 3.60
N CYS A 76 9.62 -2.96 4.27
CA CYS A 76 10.91 -3.27 3.64
C CYS A 76 10.78 -4.27 2.48
N LEU A 77 9.71 -5.07 2.42
CA LEU A 77 9.41 -5.99 1.33
C LEU A 77 8.79 -5.30 0.10
N LEU A 78 8.25 -4.09 0.28
CA LEU A 78 7.62 -3.32 -0.80
C LEU A 78 8.61 -2.38 -1.52
N ASP A 79 9.80 -2.20 -0.96
CA ASP A 79 10.81 -1.24 -1.42
C ASP A 79 12.15 -1.93 -1.60
N GLY A 80 12.58 -2.07 -2.86
CA GLY A 80 13.84 -2.69 -3.23
C GLY A 80 15.07 -1.99 -2.67
N ALA A 81 14.98 -0.73 -2.22
CA ALA A 81 16.10 -0.02 -1.61
C ALA A 81 16.21 -0.23 -0.09
N LYS A 82 15.18 -0.77 0.57
CA LYS A 82 15.16 -0.94 2.03
C LYS A 82 15.77 -2.26 2.46
N TRP A 83 16.47 -2.21 3.58
CA TRP A 83 17.01 -3.40 4.25
C TRP A 83 15.90 -4.13 4.98
N LEU A 84 15.98 -5.47 4.99
CA LEU A 84 15.07 -6.27 5.79
C LEU A 84 15.23 -5.95 7.28
N LYS A 85 14.11 -5.97 7.99
CA LYS A 85 14.07 -5.90 9.45
C LYS A 85 14.27 -7.29 10.05
N ASP A 86 14.87 -7.33 11.23
CA ASP A 86 15.15 -8.56 11.97
C ASP A 86 13.91 -9.43 12.15
N ASP A 87 12.76 -8.83 12.49
CA ASP A 87 11.51 -9.58 12.68
C ASP A 87 11.00 -10.21 11.37
N VAL A 88 11.19 -9.54 10.23
CA VAL A 88 10.84 -10.10 8.90
C VAL A 88 11.74 -11.29 8.55
N ILE A 89 13.04 -11.16 8.81
CA ILE A 89 14.02 -12.26 8.64
C ILE A 89 13.62 -13.44 9.53
N ASN A 90 13.37 -13.18 10.81
CA ASN A 90 13.04 -14.20 11.78
C ASN A 90 11.73 -14.93 11.44
N SER A 91 10.68 -14.23 11.01
CA SER A 91 9.43 -14.88 10.58
C SER A 91 9.65 -15.88 9.44
N TYR A 92 10.52 -15.57 8.47
CA TYR A 92 10.83 -16.52 7.39
C TYR A 92 11.73 -17.67 7.86
N ILE A 93 12.65 -17.43 8.79
CA ILE A 93 13.44 -18.51 9.43
C ILE A 93 12.51 -19.54 10.09
N TYR A 94 11.47 -19.09 10.79
CA TYR A 94 10.45 -19.99 11.34
C TYR A 94 9.70 -20.78 10.26
N CYS A 95 9.38 -20.16 9.12
CA CYS A 95 8.79 -20.86 7.98
C CYS A 95 9.72 -21.98 7.47
N ILE A 96 11.03 -21.72 7.39
CA ILE A 96 12.04 -22.72 7.00
C ILE A 96 12.10 -23.87 8.02
N GLN A 97 12.14 -23.56 9.31
CA GLN A 97 12.19 -24.55 10.39
C GLN A 97 10.97 -25.49 10.33
N GLU A 98 9.75 -24.94 10.22
CA GLU A 98 8.52 -25.75 10.17
C GLU A 98 8.52 -26.74 9.00
N VAL A 99 8.96 -26.31 7.82
CA VAL A 99 9.03 -27.18 6.63
C VAL A 99 10.13 -28.23 6.78
N HIS A 100 11.29 -27.86 7.35
CA HIS A 100 12.39 -28.81 7.59
C HIS A 100 11.98 -29.91 8.59
N GLU A 101 11.29 -29.55 9.67
CA GLU A 101 10.78 -30.51 10.68
C GLU A 101 9.74 -31.47 10.09
N GLN A 102 8.87 -30.99 9.19
CA GLN A 102 7.83 -31.80 8.55
C GLN A 102 8.39 -32.81 7.53
N ASN A 103 9.45 -32.41 6.80
CA ASN A 103 10.05 -33.26 5.77
C ASN A 103 10.85 -34.43 6.33
N LYS A 104 11.07 -34.51 7.66
CA LYS A 104 11.82 -35.59 8.35
C LYS A 104 13.13 -35.94 7.63
N ASN A 105 13.86 -34.92 7.15
CA ASN A 105 15.15 -35.12 6.52
C ASN A 105 16.12 -35.79 7.52
N ASP A 106 16.92 -36.75 7.04
CA ASP A 106 17.93 -37.43 7.87
C ASP A 106 19.02 -36.46 8.37
N HIS A 107 19.20 -35.32 7.70
CA HIS A 107 20.15 -34.27 8.08
C HIS A 107 19.50 -33.28 9.06
N LYS A 108 20.01 -33.21 10.29
CA LYS A 108 19.48 -32.33 11.34
C LYS A 108 20.12 -30.95 11.22
N VAL A 109 19.44 -30.03 10.54
CA VAL A 109 19.87 -28.63 10.46
C VAL A 109 19.12 -27.81 11.51
N TYR A 110 19.84 -26.99 12.26
CA TYR A 110 19.28 -26.00 13.17
C TYR A 110 19.38 -24.62 12.53
N PHE A 111 18.27 -23.89 12.45
CA PHE A 111 18.25 -22.53 11.93
C PHE A 111 18.14 -21.56 13.09
N GLU A 112 19.14 -20.70 13.31
CA GLU A 112 19.08 -19.73 14.40
C GLU A 112 18.52 -18.39 13.96
N ASN A 113 17.83 -17.69 14.87
CA ASN A 113 17.29 -16.35 14.65
C ASN A 113 18.35 -15.25 14.83
N THR A 114 18.05 -14.06 14.33
CA THR A 114 18.98 -12.92 14.33
C THR A 114 19.35 -12.44 15.74
N PHE A 115 18.41 -12.51 16.69
CA PHE A 115 18.60 -12.04 18.05
C PHE A 115 19.56 -12.93 18.82
N LEU A 116 19.36 -14.26 18.78
CA LEU A 116 20.20 -15.24 19.48
C LEU A 116 21.61 -15.28 18.87
N ALA A 117 21.75 -15.16 17.54
CA ALA A 117 23.06 -14.97 16.90
C ALA A 117 23.75 -13.68 17.37
N GLY A 118 22.99 -12.58 17.53
CA GLY A 118 23.48 -11.33 18.12
C GLY A 118 23.91 -11.47 19.58
N LEU A 119 23.24 -12.31 20.37
CA LEU A 119 23.66 -12.61 21.74
C LEU A 119 24.96 -13.42 21.79
N LEU A 120 25.14 -14.41 20.93
CA LEU A 120 26.41 -15.13 20.81
C LEU A 120 27.55 -14.17 20.46
N LYS A 121 27.32 -13.25 19.50
CA LYS A 121 28.27 -12.19 19.16
C LYS A 121 28.62 -11.31 20.36
N ARG A 122 27.62 -10.88 21.14
CA ARG A 122 27.83 -10.11 22.38
C ARG A 122 28.67 -10.91 23.38
N ASP A 123 28.32 -12.17 23.60
CA ASP A 123 28.93 -13.04 24.60
C ASP A 123 30.40 -13.34 24.27
N GLY A 124 30.75 -13.44 22.98
CA GLY A 124 32.15 -13.52 22.57
C GLY A 124 32.95 -12.24 22.80
N LYS A 125 32.32 -11.07 22.74
CA LYS A 125 32.96 -9.78 23.05
C LYS A 125 33.19 -9.57 24.54
N ILE A 126 32.20 -9.91 25.37
CA ILE A 126 32.24 -9.64 26.83
C ILE A 126 32.91 -10.76 27.62
N GLY A 127 32.90 -11.98 27.10
CA GLY A 127 33.29 -13.17 27.86
C GLY A 127 32.23 -13.59 28.86
N ILE A 128 31.88 -14.87 28.87
CA ILE A 128 30.93 -15.44 29.83
C ILE A 128 31.58 -16.62 30.54
N HIS A 129 31.25 -16.79 31.81
CA HIS A 129 31.89 -17.78 32.68
C HIS A 129 30.86 -18.61 33.47
N GLU A 130 29.57 -18.31 33.32
CA GLU A 130 28.47 -18.97 34.02
C GLU A 130 27.34 -19.31 33.05
N ALA A 131 26.57 -20.36 33.36
CA ALA A 131 25.48 -20.80 32.51
C ALA A 131 24.33 -19.81 32.47
N THR A 132 23.87 -19.48 31.28
CA THR A 132 22.71 -18.62 31.04
C THR A 132 21.63 -19.39 30.26
N PHE A 133 20.52 -18.74 29.92
CA PHE A 133 19.54 -19.34 29.03
C PHE A 133 20.14 -19.68 27.65
N MET A 134 21.10 -18.88 27.16
CA MET A 134 21.83 -19.15 25.92
C MET A 134 22.62 -20.46 26.00
N THR A 135 23.18 -20.81 27.15
CA THR A 135 23.85 -22.10 27.35
C THR A 135 22.90 -23.28 27.10
N LYS A 136 21.61 -23.15 27.46
CA LYS A 136 20.59 -24.18 27.17
C LYS A 136 20.27 -24.27 25.68
N ILE A 137 20.21 -23.13 24.99
CA ILE A 137 20.00 -23.07 23.53
C ILE A 137 21.17 -23.72 22.80
N VAL A 138 22.41 -23.36 23.14
CA VAL A 138 23.63 -23.99 22.59
C VAL A 138 23.65 -25.49 22.86
N GLY A 139 23.15 -25.93 24.03
CA GLY A 139 22.98 -27.36 24.33
C GLY A 139 22.04 -28.08 23.35
N ASN A 140 21.07 -27.38 22.75
CA ASN A 140 20.22 -27.94 21.69
C ASN A 140 20.92 -28.00 20.34
N TYR A 141 21.87 -27.09 20.04
CA TYR A 141 22.65 -27.14 18.79
C TYR A 141 23.41 -28.46 18.66
N LEU A 142 23.90 -29.00 19.78
CA LEU A 142 24.64 -30.27 19.81
C LEU A 142 23.84 -31.48 19.29
N LYS A 143 22.51 -31.38 19.21
CA LYS A 143 21.65 -32.44 18.67
C LYS A 143 21.56 -32.42 17.14
N HIS A 144 22.21 -31.46 16.49
CA HIS A 144 22.11 -31.15 15.07
C HIS A 144 23.48 -31.26 14.38
N ASP A 145 23.46 -31.56 13.09
CA ASP A 145 24.63 -31.78 12.23
C ASP A 145 25.14 -30.48 11.59
N MET A 146 24.26 -29.48 11.48
CA MET A 146 24.60 -28.19 10.90
C MET A 146 23.80 -27.08 11.57
N ILE A 147 24.46 -25.97 11.91
CA ILE A 147 23.82 -24.80 12.54
C ILE A 147 23.96 -23.60 11.62
N HIS A 148 22.84 -23.02 11.20
CA HIS A 148 22.78 -21.80 10.40
C HIS A 148 22.70 -20.58 11.32
N LEU A 149 23.73 -19.74 11.29
CA LEU A 149 23.86 -18.54 12.10
C LEU A 149 23.79 -17.30 11.19
N PRO A 150 22.72 -16.48 11.25
CA PRO A 150 22.68 -15.21 10.54
C PRO A 150 23.65 -14.22 11.19
N ILE A 151 24.60 -13.69 10.41
CA ILE A 151 25.61 -12.75 10.91
C ILE A 151 25.32 -11.34 10.43
N ASN A 152 25.13 -10.43 11.39
CA ASN A 152 24.99 -9.00 11.15
C ASN A 152 26.33 -8.28 11.30
N ILE A 153 26.77 -7.63 10.22
CA ILE A 153 27.73 -6.54 10.26
C ILE A 153 26.96 -5.25 10.57
N GLU A 154 27.27 -4.66 11.72
CA GLU A 154 26.48 -3.58 12.32
C GLU A 154 26.28 -2.42 11.34
N HIS A 155 25.01 -2.08 11.10
CA HIS A 155 24.58 -1.05 10.16
C HIS A 155 25.12 -1.21 8.73
N SER A 156 25.36 -2.43 8.28
CA SER A 156 25.99 -2.65 6.97
C SER A 156 25.48 -3.85 6.17
N HIS A 157 25.56 -5.07 6.71
CA HIS A 157 25.43 -6.28 5.88
C HIS A 157 24.96 -7.51 6.64
N TRP A 158 24.25 -8.40 5.94
CA TRP A 158 23.85 -9.72 6.42
C TRP A 158 24.49 -10.81 5.57
N TYR A 159 25.05 -11.83 6.21
CA TYR A 159 25.53 -13.04 5.56
C TYR A 159 25.28 -14.27 6.44
N LEU A 160 25.42 -15.46 5.87
CA LEU A 160 25.19 -16.71 6.58
C LEU A 160 26.52 -17.36 6.96
N ALA A 161 26.64 -17.78 8.23
CA ALA A 161 27.66 -18.73 8.66
C ALA A 161 27.02 -20.07 9.00
N CYS A 162 27.52 -21.16 8.45
CA CYS A 162 27.07 -22.51 8.75
C CYS A 162 28.15 -23.24 9.55
N VAL A 163 27.82 -23.64 10.78
CA VAL A 163 28.65 -24.53 11.58
C VAL A 163 28.41 -25.94 11.08
N ASN A 164 29.34 -26.49 10.28
CA ASN A 164 29.21 -27.82 9.68
C ASN A 164 29.97 -28.86 10.50
N VAL A 165 29.23 -29.68 11.23
CA VAL A 165 29.81 -30.62 12.22
C VAL A 165 30.49 -31.79 11.55
N GLU A 166 29.91 -32.31 10.47
CA GLU A 166 30.46 -33.44 9.72
C GLU A 166 31.88 -33.14 9.23
N LYS A 167 32.08 -31.93 8.71
CA LYS A 167 33.36 -31.45 8.17
C LYS A 167 34.24 -30.72 9.19
N SER A 168 33.70 -30.37 10.36
CA SER A 168 34.37 -29.53 11.37
C SER A 168 34.89 -28.23 10.77
N GLU A 169 34.04 -27.57 9.98
CA GLU A 169 34.34 -26.31 9.29
C GLU A 169 33.23 -25.27 9.51
N ILE A 170 33.61 -24.00 9.39
CA ILE A 170 32.67 -22.88 9.37
C ILE A 170 32.54 -22.40 7.93
N GLN A 171 31.39 -22.64 7.32
CA GLN A 171 31.14 -22.30 5.92
C GLN A 171 30.50 -20.93 5.86
N VAL A 172 31.09 -20.01 5.09
CA VAL A 172 30.57 -18.64 4.94
C VAL A 172 29.92 -18.50 3.58
N LEU A 173 28.64 -18.13 3.57
CA LEU A 173 27.89 -17.77 2.37
C LEU A 173 27.58 -16.27 2.41
N ASP A 174 28.37 -15.52 1.64
CA ASP A 174 28.29 -14.06 1.54
C ASP A 174 28.03 -13.62 0.09
N SER A 175 26.85 -13.06 -0.15
CA SER A 175 26.40 -12.62 -1.47
C SER A 175 27.22 -11.47 -2.06
N LEU A 176 27.89 -10.67 -1.22
CA LEU A 176 28.79 -9.59 -1.63
C LEU A 176 30.25 -10.03 -1.70
N CYS A 177 30.59 -11.23 -1.22
CA CYS A 177 31.97 -11.71 -1.10
C CYS A 177 32.87 -10.68 -0.39
N TRP A 178 32.40 -10.18 0.75
CA TRP A 178 32.97 -9.03 1.43
C TRP A 178 34.40 -9.33 1.93
N GLU A 179 35.40 -8.59 1.44
CA GLU A 179 36.83 -8.84 1.72
C GLU A 179 37.33 -8.39 3.11
N HIS A 180 36.44 -7.95 4.01
CA HIS A 180 36.83 -7.38 5.30
C HIS A 180 37.01 -8.48 6.35
N ASN A 181 37.80 -8.18 7.38
CA ASN A 181 38.03 -9.10 8.49
C ASN A 181 36.69 -9.48 9.13
N ARG A 182 36.40 -10.79 9.21
CA ARG A 182 35.15 -11.40 9.70
C ARG A 182 34.98 -11.28 11.22
N VAL A 183 35.25 -10.11 11.79
CA VAL A 183 35.28 -9.84 13.24
C VAL A 183 33.96 -10.20 13.91
N ASP A 184 32.83 -9.92 13.26
CA ASP A 184 31.51 -10.26 13.79
C ASP A 184 31.34 -11.78 13.92
N LEU A 185 31.76 -12.56 12.91
CA LEU A 185 31.76 -14.01 12.96
C LEU A 185 32.72 -14.54 14.03
N THR A 186 33.95 -14.02 14.11
CA THR A 186 34.92 -14.41 15.14
C THR A 186 34.33 -14.23 16.54
N ASN A 187 33.66 -13.11 16.80
CA ASN A 187 32.99 -12.88 18.07
C ASN A 187 31.81 -13.84 18.29
N THR A 188 30.98 -14.08 17.27
CA THR A 188 29.87 -15.06 17.37
C THR A 188 30.38 -16.46 17.72
N LEU A 189 31.44 -16.93 17.03
CA LEU A 189 32.05 -18.24 17.30
C LEU A 189 32.70 -18.29 18.69
N GLN A 190 33.32 -17.20 19.14
CA GLN A 190 33.89 -17.12 20.48
C GLN A 190 32.81 -17.20 21.57
N GLY A 191 31.65 -16.55 21.37
CA GLY A 191 30.53 -16.67 22.30
C GLY A 191 29.94 -18.08 22.32
N LEU A 192 29.77 -18.69 21.14
CA LEU A 192 29.39 -20.10 21.02
C LEU A 192 30.37 -21.01 21.78
N GLN A 193 31.67 -20.78 21.64
CA GLN A 193 32.72 -21.53 22.33
C GLN A 193 32.59 -21.43 23.85
N TYR A 194 32.37 -20.22 24.39
CA TYR A 194 32.22 -20.06 25.83
C TYR A 194 31.02 -20.86 26.39
N HIS A 195 29.89 -20.87 25.68
CA HIS A 195 28.75 -21.70 26.08
C HIS A 195 29.05 -23.20 26.00
N LEU A 196 29.76 -23.65 24.95
CA LEU A 196 30.19 -25.05 24.82
C LEU A 196 31.13 -25.46 25.95
N ASP A 197 32.05 -24.59 26.35
CA ASP A 197 32.98 -24.86 27.46
C ASP A 197 32.24 -24.96 28.80
N ILE A 198 31.25 -24.10 29.04
CA ILE A 198 30.38 -24.21 30.22
C ILE A 198 29.62 -25.53 30.21
N LEU A 199 29.04 -25.95 29.07
CA LEU A 199 28.32 -27.23 28.96
C LEU A 199 29.22 -28.43 29.26
N LYS A 200 30.48 -28.41 28.79
CA LYS A 200 31.47 -29.46 29.11
C LYS A 200 31.68 -29.60 30.62
N THR A 201 31.70 -28.48 31.36
CA THR A 201 31.91 -28.50 32.82
C THR A 201 30.70 -28.99 33.63
N GLN A 202 29.49 -28.97 33.05
CA GLN A 202 28.23 -29.30 33.75
C GLN A 202 27.78 -30.77 33.62
N GLU A 203 28.58 -31.64 32.99
CA GLU A 203 28.24 -33.06 32.69
C GLU A 203 26.91 -33.26 31.93
N ASN A 204 26.31 -32.19 31.39
CA ASN A 204 25.04 -32.19 30.67
C ASN A 204 25.16 -32.61 29.19
N MET A 205 26.29 -33.24 28.81
CA MET A 205 26.69 -33.54 27.43
C MET A 205 26.45 -35.01 27.07
N ASN A 206 25.31 -35.57 27.46
CA ASN A 206 24.95 -36.92 27.04
C ASN A 206 24.17 -36.87 25.72
N ASN A 207 24.62 -37.63 24.73
CA ASN A 207 23.92 -37.90 23.47
C ASN A 207 24.02 -36.79 22.37
N HIS A 208 25.26 -36.44 21.94
CA HIS A 208 25.54 -35.61 20.76
C HIS A 208 26.55 -36.27 19.82
N ASN A 209 26.66 -35.77 18.58
CA ASN A 209 27.55 -36.32 17.54
C ASN A 209 28.74 -35.41 17.16
N TRP A 210 28.88 -34.24 17.78
CA TRP A 210 30.00 -33.33 17.58
C TRP A 210 31.31 -33.97 18.07
N LYS A 211 32.26 -34.22 17.16
CA LYS A 211 33.56 -34.86 17.46
C LYS A 211 34.57 -33.88 18.04
N ASP A 212 34.50 -32.64 17.59
CA ASP A 212 35.28 -31.52 18.11
C ASP A 212 34.30 -30.46 18.62
N LEU A 213 34.65 -29.84 19.74
CA LEU A 213 33.84 -28.80 20.41
C LEU A 213 34.63 -27.49 20.53
N ASP A 214 35.77 -27.37 19.86
CA ASP A 214 36.54 -26.14 19.75
C ASP A 214 36.27 -25.46 18.40
N VAL A 215 35.07 -24.90 18.26
CA VAL A 215 34.59 -24.28 17.02
C VAL A 215 35.42 -23.08 16.59
N THR A 216 36.19 -22.48 17.50
CA THR A 216 37.09 -21.36 17.16
C THR A 216 38.33 -21.79 16.37
N LYS A 217 38.66 -23.08 16.40
CA LYS A 217 39.78 -23.67 15.63
C LYS A 217 39.34 -24.27 14.30
N TRP A 218 38.03 -24.34 14.04
CA TRP A 218 37.51 -24.87 12.81
C TRP A 218 37.90 -24.00 11.63
N THR A 219 38.20 -24.63 10.50
CA THR A 219 38.61 -23.88 9.30
C THR A 219 37.43 -23.09 8.77
N ILE A 220 37.64 -21.80 8.49
CA ILE A 220 36.62 -20.95 7.85
C ILE A 220 36.79 -21.06 6.34
N THR A 221 35.72 -21.47 5.64
CA THR A 221 35.72 -21.66 4.19
C THR A 221 34.66 -20.78 3.52
N GLU A 222 35.11 -19.84 2.68
CA GLU A 222 34.24 -18.98 1.86
C GLU A 222 33.69 -19.79 0.68
N GLN A 223 32.37 -19.96 0.62
CA GLN A 223 31.70 -20.81 -0.38
C GLN A 223 31.43 -20.10 -1.71
N LEU A 224 31.53 -18.77 -1.71
CA LEU A 224 31.36 -17.92 -2.89
C LEU A 224 32.67 -17.20 -3.19
N HIS A 225 33.04 -17.14 -4.46
CA HIS A 225 34.29 -16.49 -4.91
C HIS A 225 34.05 -15.21 -5.70
N ASN A 226 32.81 -14.94 -6.11
CA ASN A 226 32.44 -13.72 -6.84
C ASN A 226 31.12 -13.18 -6.28
N PRO A 227 30.98 -11.85 -6.16
CA PRO A 227 29.74 -11.24 -5.69
C PRO A 227 28.60 -11.57 -6.65
N ILE A 228 27.49 -12.05 -6.09
CA ILE A 228 26.26 -12.36 -6.83
C ILE A 228 25.16 -11.32 -6.56
N GLN A 229 25.25 -10.60 -5.45
CA GLN A 229 24.40 -9.45 -5.14
C GLN A 229 24.90 -8.22 -5.92
N LYS A 230 23.96 -7.51 -6.55
CA LYS A 230 24.21 -6.32 -7.38
C LYS A 230 23.65 -5.03 -6.78
N ASP A 231 22.90 -5.13 -5.67
CA ASP A 231 22.34 -3.99 -4.92
C ASP A 231 22.95 -3.87 -3.52
N SER A 232 22.52 -2.88 -2.74
CA SER A 232 22.98 -2.67 -1.36
C SER A 232 22.00 -3.13 -0.29
N SER A 233 20.89 -3.79 -0.66
CA SER A 233 19.72 -3.94 0.22
C SER A 233 19.19 -5.36 0.32
N SER A 234 19.62 -6.26 -0.56
CA SER A 234 19.07 -7.61 -0.66
C SER A 234 19.89 -8.67 0.06
N CYS A 235 20.93 -8.29 0.81
CA CYS A 235 21.79 -9.22 1.57
C CYS A 235 21.00 -10.14 2.51
N GLY A 236 20.00 -9.61 3.22
CA GLY A 236 19.11 -10.42 4.06
C GLY A 236 18.30 -11.46 3.27
N LEU A 237 17.88 -11.14 2.04
CA LEU A 237 17.14 -12.09 1.19
C LEU A 237 18.04 -13.20 0.65
N PHE A 238 19.25 -12.84 0.22
CA PHE A 238 20.26 -13.83 -0.18
C PHE A 238 20.59 -14.77 1.00
N MET A 239 20.78 -14.23 2.20
CA MET A 239 21.00 -15.02 3.40
C MET A 239 19.86 -16.01 3.66
N LEU A 240 18.60 -15.60 3.56
CA LEU A 240 17.44 -16.50 3.70
C LEU A 240 17.44 -17.61 2.64
N LYS A 241 17.79 -17.30 1.38
CA LYS A 241 17.91 -18.32 0.32
C LYS A 241 19.11 -19.24 0.48
N PHE A 242 20.20 -18.77 1.07
CA PHE A 242 21.30 -19.64 1.49
C PHE A 242 20.84 -20.60 2.59
N MET A 243 20.08 -20.12 3.58
CA MET A 243 19.52 -21.00 4.61
C MET A 243 18.62 -22.07 4.00
N GLU A 244 17.78 -21.70 3.02
CA GLU A 244 16.85 -22.61 2.35
C GLU A 244 17.55 -23.68 1.48
N TYR A 245 18.61 -23.31 0.74
CA TYR A 245 19.19 -24.16 -0.29
C TYR A 245 20.53 -24.80 0.05
N TRP A 246 21.22 -24.35 1.10
CA TRP A 246 22.54 -24.89 1.43
C TRP A 246 22.45 -26.25 2.10
N THR A 247 23.14 -27.23 1.52
CA THR A 247 23.17 -28.64 1.98
C THR A 247 24.40 -28.97 2.84
N GLY A 248 25.24 -27.98 3.15
CA GLY A 248 26.57 -28.22 3.70
C GLY A 248 27.62 -28.58 2.64
N HIS A 249 27.23 -28.75 1.38
CA HIS A 249 28.13 -29.11 0.27
C HIS A 249 27.93 -28.24 -0.96
N THR A 250 26.66 -27.99 -1.31
CA THR A 250 26.28 -27.18 -2.46
C THR A 250 24.91 -26.55 -2.24
N LEU A 251 24.56 -25.57 -3.08
CA LEU A 251 23.21 -25.02 -3.14
C LEU A 251 22.34 -25.96 -3.99
N THR A 252 21.19 -26.37 -3.47
CA THR A 252 20.23 -27.20 -4.23
C THR A 252 19.67 -26.48 -5.45
N HIS A 253 19.63 -25.15 -5.42
CA HIS A 253 19.15 -24.30 -6.50
C HIS A 253 20.10 -23.12 -6.72
N SER A 254 20.25 -22.68 -7.97
CA SER A 254 21.01 -21.47 -8.29
C SER A 254 20.28 -20.23 -7.80
N ILE A 255 20.99 -19.30 -7.16
CA ILE A 255 20.44 -18.04 -6.68
C ILE A 255 21.02 -16.90 -7.53
N THR A 256 20.16 -16.08 -8.14
CA THR A 256 20.56 -14.89 -8.89
C THR A 256 19.90 -13.63 -8.33
N GLN A 257 20.44 -12.45 -8.68
CA GLN A 257 19.82 -11.17 -8.32
C GLN A 257 18.36 -11.05 -8.80
N GLU A 258 18.02 -11.60 -9.97
CA GLU A 258 16.67 -11.56 -10.51
C GLU A 258 15.71 -12.40 -9.66
N ASN A 259 16.13 -13.62 -9.28
CA ASN A 259 15.37 -14.46 -8.34
C ASN A 259 15.15 -13.76 -7.00
N ILE A 260 16.14 -13.01 -6.51
CA ILE A 260 16.07 -12.29 -5.23
C ILE A 260 15.12 -11.08 -5.29
N ILE A 261 15.06 -10.37 -6.41
CA ILE A 261 14.08 -9.31 -6.62
C ILE A 261 12.68 -9.91 -6.52
N ASP A 262 12.39 -10.97 -7.27
CA ASP A 262 11.09 -11.63 -7.24
C ASP A 262 10.79 -12.25 -5.87
N PHE A 263 11.80 -12.82 -5.21
CA PHE A 263 11.66 -13.40 -3.87
C PHE A 263 11.28 -12.34 -2.83
N ARG A 264 11.81 -11.11 -2.93
CA ARG A 264 11.35 -10.00 -2.06
C ARG A 264 9.85 -9.80 -2.18
N TYR A 265 9.32 -9.85 -3.40
CA TYR A 265 7.89 -9.72 -3.65
C TYR A 265 7.12 -10.91 -3.05
N LYS A 266 7.56 -12.14 -3.34
CA LYS A 266 6.90 -13.37 -2.85
C LYS A 266 6.92 -13.50 -1.34
N LEU A 267 7.99 -13.02 -0.68
CA LEU A 267 8.17 -13.13 0.76
C LEU A 267 7.01 -12.51 1.55
N ALA A 268 6.43 -11.41 1.05
CA ALA A 268 5.24 -10.82 1.65
C ALA A 268 4.05 -11.79 1.71
N ALA A 269 3.74 -12.47 0.59
CA ALA A 269 2.64 -13.44 0.54
C ALA A 269 2.96 -14.70 1.32
N ILE A 270 4.20 -15.17 1.27
CA ILE A 270 4.61 -16.34 2.05
C ILE A 270 4.35 -16.09 3.53
N LEU A 271 4.74 -14.93 4.07
CA LEU A 271 4.53 -14.61 5.48
C LEU A 271 3.06 -14.37 5.83
N LEU A 272 2.32 -13.62 5.01
CA LEU A 272 0.91 -13.31 5.28
C LEU A 272 0.01 -14.54 5.19
N CYS A 273 0.27 -15.41 4.21
CA CYS A 273 -0.53 -16.61 3.94
C CYS A 273 0.12 -17.88 4.50
N TRP A 274 1.12 -17.75 5.38
CA TRP A 274 1.73 -18.89 6.05
C TRP A 274 0.71 -19.59 6.95
N LYS A 275 0.66 -20.92 6.91
CA LYS A 275 -0.34 -21.72 7.65
C LYS A 275 -0.42 -21.45 9.15
N THR A 276 0.68 -21.06 9.79
CA THR A 276 0.74 -20.77 11.25
C THR A 276 0.63 -19.27 11.57
N ASN A 277 0.40 -18.40 10.58
CA ASN A 277 0.16 -16.99 10.84
C ASN A 277 -1.18 -16.78 11.57
N THR A 278 -1.15 -16.26 12.80
CA THR A 278 -2.33 -16.05 13.67
C THR A 278 -2.75 -14.58 13.80
N ALA A 279 -2.19 -13.68 12.98
CA ALA A 279 -2.46 -12.24 13.06
C ALA A 279 -3.94 -11.88 12.83
N GLN A 280 -4.73 -12.73 12.17
CA GLN A 280 -6.18 -12.62 12.09
C GLN A 280 -6.85 -13.74 12.91
N GLY A 281 -7.08 -13.47 14.20
CA GLY A 281 -7.80 -14.40 15.06
C GLY A 281 -7.67 -14.12 16.57
N ASP A 282 -8.32 -13.07 17.07
CA ASP A 282 -9.00 -13.14 18.37
C ASP A 282 -10.14 -12.09 18.46
N PRO A 283 -11.42 -12.48 18.62
CA PRO A 283 -12.55 -11.58 18.78
C PRO A 283 -12.66 -10.89 20.16
N ASN A 284 -11.70 -11.10 21.08
CA ASN A 284 -11.90 -10.83 22.52
C ASN A 284 -10.94 -9.83 23.18
N ASP A 285 -10.45 -8.79 22.49
CA ASP A 285 -9.80 -7.66 23.18
C ASP A 285 -10.47 -6.32 22.83
N VAL A 286 -11.73 -6.21 23.24
CA VAL A 286 -12.36 -4.94 23.60
C VAL A 286 -12.93 -5.10 25.01
N MET A 287 -12.22 -4.56 26.02
CA MET A 287 -12.75 -3.88 27.22
C MET A 287 -11.66 -3.74 28.31
N LEU A 288 -11.83 -2.69 29.15
CA LEU A 288 -11.05 -2.21 30.31
C LEU A 288 -9.90 -1.23 29.97
N LEU A 289 -9.88 0.03 30.39
CA LEU A 289 -10.53 0.71 31.53
C LEU A 289 -10.73 2.21 31.25
N GLU A 290 -11.93 2.71 31.57
CA GLU A 290 -12.16 4.10 31.99
C GLU A 290 -11.90 4.26 33.51
N SER A 291 -11.49 5.48 33.89
CA SER A 291 -11.57 6.13 35.23
C SER A 291 -10.45 5.78 36.24
N LEU A 292 -9.83 6.69 37.04
CA LEU A 292 -10.17 8.00 37.62
C LEU A 292 -8.92 8.88 37.91
N ASP A 293 -9.12 10.22 37.90
CA ASP A 293 -8.58 11.34 38.71
C ASP A 293 -7.13 11.34 39.29
N ASP A 294 -6.37 12.43 39.10
CA ASP A 294 -6.36 13.61 40.01
C ASP A 294 -5.29 14.67 39.61
N GLU A 295 -5.52 15.89 40.10
CA GLU A 295 -4.90 17.22 39.92
C GLU A 295 -3.38 17.35 39.67
N ASN A 296 -3.02 18.32 38.78
CA ASN A 296 -2.14 19.44 39.14
C ASN A 296 -2.06 20.54 38.03
N ARG A 297 -2.51 21.76 38.37
CA ARG A 297 -2.28 23.00 37.59
C ARG A 297 -0.87 23.55 37.84
N PRO A 298 -0.33 24.32 36.86
CA PRO A 298 0.34 25.58 37.18
C PRO A 298 -0.36 26.81 36.59
N LYS A 299 -0.02 27.96 37.21
CA LYS A 299 -0.62 29.31 37.16
C LYS A 299 -0.45 30.08 35.83
N PRO A 300 -1.22 31.17 35.60
CA PRO A 300 -1.39 31.78 34.29
C PRO A 300 -0.24 32.68 33.85
N ILE A 301 0.17 32.56 32.58
CA ILE A 301 1.11 33.46 31.91
C ILE A 301 0.30 34.54 31.15
N ASN A 302 0.34 35.76 31.70
CA ASN A 302 0.18 37.08 31.07
C ASN A 302 -0.59 37.19 29.72
N SER A 303 -1.93 37.22 29.79
CA SER A 303 -2.86 37.30 28.65
C SER A 303 -2.77 38.58 27.80
N LEU A 304 -2.31 39.70 28.37
CA LEU A 304 -2.31 41.01 27.69
C LEU A 304 -1.26 41.15 26.57
N SER A 305 -0.22 40.31 26.59
CA SER A 305 0.89 40.36 25.61
C SER A 305 0.67 39.49 24.38
N ILE A 306 -0.13 38.41 24.52
CA ILE A 306 -0.48 37.48 23.44
C ILE A 306 -1.49 38.13 22.50
N GLU A 307 -2.48 38.83 23.05
CA GLU A 307 -3.57 39.43 22.29
C GLU A 307 -3.09 40.57 21.38
N LYS A 308 -2.11 41.38 21.84
CA LYS A 308 -1.45 42.41 21.01
C LYS A 308 -0.57 41.82 19.90
N ARG A 309 0.12 40.70 20.18
CA ARG A 309 0.91 39.97 19.16
C ARG A 309 0.01 39.27 18.14
N TYR A 310 -1.14 38.76 18.58
CA TYR A 310 -2.13 38.09 17.74
C TYR A 310 -2.82 39.06 16.77
N GLN A 311 -3.26 40.22 17.26
CA GLN A 311 -3.84 41.27 16.40
C GLN A 311 -2.84 41.82 15.38
N SER A 312 -1.55 41.90 15.73
CA SER A 312 -0.49 42.30 14.80
C SER A 312 -0.13 41.21 13.76
N LEU A 313 -0.43 39.94 14.01
CA LEU A 313 -0.26 38.85 13.04
C LEU A 313 -1.40 38.84 12.03
N ILE A 314 -2.65 39.03 12.47
CA ILE A 314 -3.83 39.12 11.60
C ILE A 314 -3.75 40.32 10.65
N SER A 315 -3.19 41.45 11.10
CA SER A 315 -2.96 42.60 10.22
C SER A 315 -1.92 42.33 9.14
N VAL A 316 -0.93 41.45 9.36
CA VAL A 316 0.11 41.10 8.37
C VAL A 316 -0.41 40.06 7.37
N VAL A 317 -1.13 39.05 7.86
CA VAL A 317 -1.73 37.97 7.06
C VAL A 317 -2.79 38.52 6.08
N SER A 318 -3.48 39.61 6.42
CA SER A 318 -4.49 40.22 5.55
C SER A 318 -3.95 40.95 4.30
N TYR A 319 -2.63 41.23 4.23
CA TYR A 319 -1.98 41.81 3.04
C TYR A 319 -1.26 40.76 2.15
N MET A 320 -1.25 39.49 2.55
CA MET A 320 -0.62 38.41 1.78
C MET A 320 -1.53 37.93 0.64
N SER A 321 -0.90 37.45 -0.44
CA SER A 321 -1.60 36.78 -1.54
C SER A 321 -2.16 35.40 -1.10
N VAL A 322 -3.14 34.88 -1.85
CA VAL A 322 -3.69 33.54 -1.61
C VAL A 322 -2.59 32.47 -1.64
N ASP A 323 -1.67 32.55 -2.59
CA ASP A 323 -0.58 31.58 -2.74
C ASP A 323 0.39 31.58 -1.54
N GLU A 324 0.69 32.76 -0.98
CA GLU A 324 1.53 32.88 0.22
C GLU A 324 0.84 32.30 1.46
N LEU A 325 -0.46 32.53 1.59
CA LEU A 325 -1.28 32.00 2.68
C LEU A 325 -1.42 30.48 2.59
N GLU A 326 -1.72 29.95 1.39
CA GLU A 326 -1.79 28.51 1.12
C GLU A 326 -0.42 27.85 1.36
N GLY A 327 0.67 28.49 0.92
CA GLY A 327 2.04 28.03 1.17
C GLY A 327 2.39 27.94 2.65
N GLY A 328 2.10 29.00 3.42
CA GLY A 328 2.32 29.04 4.86
C GLY A 328 1.50 27.97 5.60
N LEU A 329 0.23 27.80 5.22
CA LEU A 329 -0.66 26.79 5.78
C LEU A 329 -0.19 25.37 5.49
N CYS A 330 0.24 25.09 4.26
CA CYS A 330 0.77 23.78 3.88
C CYS A 330 2.08 23.44 4.61
N ASN A 331 2.99 24.41 4.76
CA ASN A 331 4.22 24.23 5.52
C ASN A 331 3.94 23.98 7.01
N TYR A 332 2.96 24.69 7.57
CA TYR A 332 2.50 24.46 8.94
C TYR A 332 1.94 23.04 9.10
N ILE A 333 1.05 22.62 8.21
CA ILE A 333 0.46 21.26 8.21
C ILE A 333 1.57 20.20 8.12
N LYS A 334 2.54 20.34 7.22
CA LYS A 334 3.70 19.43 7.12
C LYS A 334 4.54 19.36 8.39
N SER A 335 4.65 20.47 9.14
CA SER A 335 5.48 20.53 10.35
C SER A 335 4.87 19.86 11.59
N ILE A 336 3.59 19.49 11.55
CA ILE A 336 2.92 18.84 12.69
C ILE A 336 3.37 17.38 12.76
N GLY A 337 4.09 17.03 13.82
CA GLY A 337 4.63 15.68 14.04
C GLY A 337 3.92 14.79 15.09
N PRO A 338 3.30 15.32 16.16
CA PRO A 338 2.73 14.45 17.21
C PRO A 338 1.60 13.54 16.70
N ALA A 339 1.74 12.23 16.90
CA ALA A 339 0.81 11.21 16.41
C ALA A 339 -0.65 11.44 16.84
N GLU A 340 -0.87 11.88 18.09
CA GLU A 340 -2.20 12.21 18.61
C GLU A 340 -2.89 13.35 17.85
N ILE A 341 -2.11 14.30 17.32
CA ILE A 341 -2.64 15.43 16.54
C ILE A 341 -2.87 15.01 15.10
N LEU A 342 -2.05 14.11 14.56
CA LEU A 342 -2.16 13.60 13.19
C LEU A 342 -3.44 12.80 12.95
N GLU A 343 -3.94 12.10 13.96
CA GLU A 343 -5.20 11.36 13.89
C GLU A 343 -6.46 12.24 14.03
N LYS A 344 -6.31 13.54 14.33
CA LYS A 344 -7.46 14.44 14.42
C LYS A 344 -8.06 14.70 13.04
N VAL A 345 -9.38 14.58 12.96
CA VAL A 345 -10.16 14.94 11.77
C VAL A 345 -10.18 16.45 11.59
N TRP A 346 -9.67 16.94 10.46
CA TRP A 346 -9.62 18.37 10.13
C TRP A 346 -10.63 18.76 9.05
N VAL A 347 -10.98 17.81 8.17
CA VAL A 347 -12.00 18.02 7.15
C VAL A 347 -13.00 16.88 7.21
N GLN A 348 -14.27 17.20 7.40
CA GLN A 348 -15.35 16.22 7.37
C GLN A 348 -16.56 16.74 6.61
N SER A 349 -17.20 15.87 5.83
CA SER A 349 -18.49 16.13 5.22
C SER A 349 -19.36 14.88 5.26
N SER A 350 -20.51 14.97 5.90
CA SER A 350 -21.43 13.85 6.12
C SER A 350 -22.35 13.57 4.92
N ASP A 351 -22.59 14.58 4.07
CA ASP A 351 -23.47 14.46 2.90
C ASP A 351 -22.67 14.45 1.59
N PRO A 352 -23.01 13.59 0.61
CA PRO A 352 -24.08 12.57 0.57
C PRO A 352 -23.85 11.30 1.39
N TYR A 353 -22.65 11.13 1.93
CA TYR A 353 -22.22 10.01 2.76
C TYR A 353 -21.00 10.48 3.57
N PRO A 354 -20.70 9.92 4.75
CA PRO A 354 -19.63 10.43 5.59
C PRO A 354 -18.26 10.20 4.96
N ILE A 355 -17.47 11.28 4.88
CA ILE A 355 -16.03 11.23 4.63
C ILE A 355 -15.35 12.13 5.65
N SER A 356 -14.33 11.59 6.32
CA SER A 356 -13.49 12.29 7.29
C SER A 356 -12.03 12.17 6.89
N LEU A 357 -11.33 13.30 6.83
CA LEU A 357 -9.89 13.37 6.60
C LEU A 357 -9.19 13.80 7.88
N THR A 358 -8.32 12.92 8.35
CA THR A 358 -7.38 13.23 9.41
C THR A 358 -6.28 14.14 8.90
N LEU A 359 -5.60 14.84 9.82
CA LEU A 359 -4.44 15.65 9.49
C LEU A 359 -3.34 14.82 8.78
N LYS A 360 -3.17 13.54 9.15
CA LYS A 360 -2.26 12.60 8.46
C LYS A 360 -2.59 12.48 6.96
N ARG A 361 -3.87 12.33 6.60
CA ARG A 361 -4.30 12.25 5.19
C ARG A 361 -4.09 13.57 4.46
N LEU A 362 -4.32 14.70 5.13
CA LEU A 362 -4.03 16.03 4.57
C LEU A 362 -2.53 16.24 4.34
N GLN A 363 -1.66 15.73 5.21
CA GLN A 363 -0.21 15.70 4.98
C GLN A 363 0.16 14.81 3.79
N GLY A 364 -0.47 13.63 3.68
CA GLY A 364 -0.33 12.74 2.53
C GLY A 364 -0.63 13.46 1.20
N MET A 365 -1.63 14.34 1.19
CA MET A 365 -1.95 15.13 -0.01
C MET A 365 -0.80 16.04 -0.49
N LEU A 366 0.07 16.47 0.44
CA LEU A 366 1.22 17.33 0.17
C LEU A 366 2.53 16.56 -0.07
N ASN A 367 2.50 15.23 0.03
CA ASN A 367 3.63 14.37 -0.27
C ASN A 367 3.65 14.08 -1.78
N GLU A 368 4.70 14.52 -2.47
CA GLU A 368 4.82 14.39 -3.92
C GLU A 368 5.00 12.94 -4.40
N GLU A 369 5.44 12.05 -3.52
CA GLU A 369 5.63 10.61 -3.77
C GLU A 369 4.33 9.80 -3.63
N LEU A 370 3.28 10.39 -3.04
CA LEU A 370 2.01 9.70 -2.81
C LEU A 370 0.93 10.15 -3.81
N PRO A 371 0.11 9.21 -4.34
CA PRO A 371 -1.07 9.55 -5.10
C PRO A 371 -2.15 10.16 -4.20
N MET A 372 -3.12 10.86 -4.80
CA MET A 372 -4.31 11.31 -4.08
C MET A 372 -5.15 10.11 -3.64
N GLU A 373 -5.45 10.01 -2.34
CA GLU A 373 -6.37 8.99 -1.83
C GLU A 373 -7.82 9.23 -2.30
N CYS A 374 -8.60 8.15 -2.42
CA CYS A 374 -9.98 8.20 -2.90
C CYS A 374 -10.90 9.12 -2.09
N ASP A 375 -10.81 9.14 -0.77
CA ASP A 375 -11.64 10.02 0.04
C ASP A 375 -11.26 11.49 -0.09
N CYS A 376 -9.96 11.78 -0.21
CA CYS A 376 -9.46 13.11 -0.53
C CYS A 376 -10.03 13.54 -1.88
N PHE A 377 -9.91 12.70 -2.90
CA PHE A 377 -10.47 12.95 -4.22
C PHE A 377 -11.97 13.19 -4.16
N ASN A 378 -12.73 12.31 -3.50
CA ASN A 378 -14.17 12.41 -3.35
C ASN A 378 -14.58 13.74 -2.71
N LEU A 379 -13.90 14.16 -1.64
CA LEU A 379 -14.16 15.46 -0.99
C LEU A 379 -13.83 16.65 -1.90
N VAL A 380 -12.75 16.58 -2.69
CA VAL A 380 -12.44 17.61 -3.68
C VAL A 380 -13.56 17.70 -4.73
N ILE A 381 -14.07 16.57 -5.21
CA ILE A 381 -15.21 16.55 -6.14
C ILE A 381 -16.46 17.15 -5.49
N ARG A 382 -16.72 16.89 -4.20
CA ARG A 382 -17.84 17.55 -3.48
C ARG A 382 -17.68 19.06 -3.47
N LYS A 383 -16.47 19.54 -3.20
CA LYS A 383 -16.15 20.97 -3.18
C LYS A 383 -16.36 21.60 -4.55
N ILE A 384 -15.78 21.01 -5.61
CA ILE A 384 -15.92 21.48 -7.00
C ILE A 384 -17.39 21.55 -7.39
N MET A 385 -18.13 20.46 -7.16
CA MET A 385 -19.55 20.41 -7.48
C MET A 385 -20.36 21.45 -6.70
N PHE A 386 -20.07 21.62 -5.41
CA PHE A 386 -20.71 22.64 -4.60
C PHE A 386 -20.44 24.04 -5.15
N ASP A 387 -19.19 24.38 -5.46
CA ASP A 387 -18.81 25.70 -5.99
C ASP A 387 -19.43 25.99 -7.35
N ASP A 388 -19.39 25.02 -8.28
CA ASP A 388 -19.98 25.14 -9.61
C ASP A 388 -21.47 25.40 -9.51
N ILE A 389 -22.18 24.66 -8.66
CA ILE A 389 -23.61 24.85 -8.46
C ILE A 389 -23.90 26.22 -7.85
N GLN A 390 -23.14 26.68 -6.85
CA GLN A 390 -23.33 28.01 -6.29
C GLN A 390 -23.11 29.10 -7.34
N THR A 391 -22.13 28.92 -8.22
CA THR A 391 -21.82 29.84 -9.31
C THR A 391 -22.94 29.89 -10.35
N VAL A 392 -23.43 28.72 -10.79
CA VAL A 392 -24.55 28.60 -11.74
C VAL A 392 -25.83 29.20 -11.15
N LYS A 393 -26.14 28.94 -9.87
CA LYS A 393 -27.29 29.53 -9.17
C LYS A 393 -27.22 31.06 -9.11
N LYS A 394 -26.07 31.63 -8.78
CA LYS A 394 -25.86 33.09 -8.78
C LYS A 394 -26.12 33.70 -10.16
N ARG A 395 -25.69 33.01 -11.23
CA ARG A 395 -25.89 33.43 -12.62
C ARG A 395 -27.28 33.08 -13.19
N LYS A 396 -28.17 32.47 -12.41
CA LYS A 396 -29.49 31.95 -12.84
C LYS A 396 -29.42 30.98 -14.04
N GLY A 397 -28.30 30.27 -14.18
CA GLY A 397 -28.09 29.29 -15.24
C GLY A 397 -28.69 27.92 -14.90
N LEU A 398 -28.66 27.02 -15.88
CA LEU A 398 -28.97 25.60 -15.71
C LEU A 398 -27.70 24.81 -15.41
N ILE A 399 -27.79 23.80 -14.53
CA ILE A 399 -26.68 22.90 -14.24
C ILE A 399 -26.51 21.94 -15.41
N SER A 400 -25.49 22.18 -16.25
CA SER A 400 -25.21 21.41 -17.46
C SER A 400 -24.22 20.26 -17.23
N LYS A 401 -23.45 20.29 -16.14
CA LYS A 401 -22.43 19.28 -15.82
C LYS A 401 -22.86 18.47 -14.59
N HIS A 402 -22.72 17.16 -14.68
CA HIS A 402 -22.83 16.25 -13.54
C HIS A 402 -21.47 15.62 -13.26
N TYR A 403 -21.06 15.62 -11.98
CA TYR A 403 -19.81 15.00 -11.54
C TYR A 403 -20.12 13.78 -10.68
N LEU A 404 -19.55 12.65 -11.07
CA LEU A 404 -19.46 11.47 -10.21
C LEU A 404 -18.18 11.53 -9.38
N ASP A 405 -18.24 10.90 -8.21
CA ASP A 405 -17.08 10.60 -7.38
C ASP A 405 -16.67 9.13 -7.57
N MET A 406 -15.66 8.67 -6.84
CA MET A 406 -15.13 7.30 -6.97
C MET A 406 -16.12 6.21 -6.52
N ARG A 407 -17.24 6.54 -5.86
CA ARG A 407 -18.17 5.50 -5.40
C ARG A 407 -18.80 4.73 -6.53
N PHE A 408 -19.13 5.37 -7.65
CA PHE A 408 -19.67 4.65 -8.81
C PHE A 408 -18.71 3.53 -9.23
N TRP A 409 -17.42 3.83 -9.27
CA TRP A 409 -16.38 2.85 -9.58
C TRP A 409 -16.27 1.76 -8.50
N MET A 410 -16.17 2.17 -7.23
CA MET A 410 -16.00 1.25 -6.08
C MET A 410 -17.18 0.29 -5.89
N ILE A 411 -18.43 0.75 -6.05
CA ILE A 411 -19.64 -0.08 -5.87
C ILE A 411 -19.71 -1.20 -6.91
N THR A 412 -19.16 -0.98 -8.09
CA THR A 412 -19.20 -1.99 -9.15
C THR A 412 -18.15 -3.10 -8.96
N ASP A 413 -17.19 -2.98 -8.03
CA ASP A 413 -16.09 -3.96 -7.86
C ASP A 413 -15.32 -4.21 -9.19
N PHE A 414 -15.13 -3.18 -10.03
CA PHE A 414 -14.33 -3.30 -11.25
C PHE A 414 -12.91 -3.80 -10.95
N GLY A 415 -12.40 -4.71 -11.77
CA GLY A 415 -11.06 -5.30 -11.58
C GLY A 415 -11.02 -6.41 -10.54
N ARG A 416 -12.07 -6.58 -9.73
CA ARG A 416 -12.21 -7.74 -8.84
C ARG A 416 -12.61 -8.97 -9.64
N HIS A 417 -12.01 -10.12 -9.33
CA HIS A 417 -12.37 -11.39 -9.96
C HIS A 417 -13.88 -11.68 -9.79
N PRO A 418 -14.60 -12.17 -10.82
CA PRO A 418 -16.05 -12.35 -10.77
C PRO A 418 -16.56 -13.11 -9.54
N THR A 419 -15.81 -14.09 -9.05
CA THR A 419 -16.14 -14.90 -7.86
C THR A 419 -16.16 -14.10 -6.56
N TYR A 420 -15.38 -13.01 -6.46
CA TYR A 420 -15.28 -12.17 -5.27
C TYR A 420 -16.04 -10.85 -5.38
N ARG A 421 -16.70 -10.60 -6.51
CA ARG A 421 -17.57 -9.43 -6.66
C ARG A 421 -18.74 -9.58 -5.70
N LYS A 422 -19.00 -8.53 -4.93
CA LYS A 422 -20.24 -8.46 -4.17
C LYS A 422 -21.40 -8.49 -5.17
N LYS A 423 -22.53 -9.05 -4.75
CA LYS A 423 -23.76 -8.95 -5.53
C LYS A 423 -24.05 -7.47 -5.75
N LEU A 424 -24.19 -7.05 -7.00
CA LEU A 424 -24.38 -5.65 -7.34
C LEU A 424 -25.63 -5.09 -6.66
N ASP A 425 -25.41 -4.15 -5.75
CA ASP A 425 -26.50 -3.38 -5.14
C ASP A 425 -26.89 -2.24 -6.09
N VAL A 426 -27.93 -2.50 -6.88
CA VAL A 426 -28.45 -1.54 -7.87
C VAL A 426 -28.99 -0.26 -7.19
N GLU A 427 -29.40 -0.32 -5.93
CA GLU A 427 -29.86 0.87 -5.19
C GLU A 427 -28.71 1.76 -4.78
N GLN A 428 -27.65 1.19 -4.23
CA GLN A 428 -26.43 1.94 -3.93
C GLN A 428 -25.79 2.48 -5.21
N LEU A 429 -25.80 1.70 -6.29
CA LEU A 429 -25.29 2.16 -7.58
C LEU A 429 -26.10 3.35 -8.11
N ALA A 430 -27.44 3.29 -8.06
CA ALA A 430 -28.30 4.40 -8.43
C ALA A 430 -28.08 5.63 -7.54
N TYR A 431 -27.80 5.42 -6.24
CA TYR A 431 -27.46 6.48 -5.29
C TYR A 431 -26.15 7.20 -5.66
N SER A 432 -25.21 6.52 -6.31
CA SER A 432 -23.93 7.11 -6.73
C SER A 432 -24.07 8.08 -7.92
N VAL A 433 -25.12 7.96 -8.73
CA VAL A 433 -25.33 8.75 -9.97
C VAL A 433 -26.47 9.76 -9.89
N ARG A 434 -27.14 9.85 -8.72
CA ARG A 434 -28.26 10.78 -8.53
C ARG A 434 -27.79 12.21 -8.25
N SER A 435 -28.71 13.15 -8.30
CA SER A 435 -28.46 14.54 -7.92
C SER A 435 -27.91 14.65 -6.48
N TRP A 436 -26.91 15.51 -6.31
CA TRP A 436 -26.25 15.74 -5.02
C TRP A 436 -27.23 16.28 -3.97
N PRO A 437 -27.19 15.81 -2.70
CA PRO A 437 -28.13 16.22 -1.66
C PRO A 437 -28.13 17.71 -1.37
N GLY A 438 -29.31 18.23 -1.05
CA GLY A 438 -29.52 19.65 -0.77
C GLY A 438 -29.59 20.54 -2.02
N ILE A 439 -29.54 19.95 -3.23
CA ILE A 439 -29.58 20.69 -4.49
C ILE A 439 -30.59 20.04 -5.43
N LYS A 440 -31.61 20.80 -5.82
CA LYS A 440 -32.60 20.38 -6.82
C LYS A 440 -32.08 20.67 -8.22
N TYR A 441 -31.65 19.63 -8.92
CA TYR A 441 -31.40 19.64 -10.37
C TYR A 441 -31.63 18.25 -10.94
N ASN A 442 -31.78 18.16 -12.25
CA ASN A 442 -32.08 16.90 -12.93
C ASN A 442 -30.88 16.42 -13.73
N VAL A 443 -30.29 15.29 -13.34
CA VAL A 443 -29.16 14.67 -14.07
C VAL A 443 -29.53 14.36 -15.52
N SER A 444 -30.81 14.03 -15.81
CA SER A 444 -31.26 13.77 -17.20
C SER A 444 -31.16 14.99 -18.12
N SER A 445 -31.15 16.20 -17.55
CA SER A 445 -30.99 17.47 -18.26
C SER A 445 -29.55 17.95 -18.38
N CYS A 446 -28.60 17.29 -17.71
CA CYS A 446 -27.19 17.61 -17.88
C CYS A 446 -26.72 17.22 -19.28
N LYS A 447 -25.82 18.03 -19.85
CA LYS A 447 -25.17 17.81 -21.14
C LYS A 447 -23.99 16.86 -21.02
N THR A 448 -23.27 16.93 -19.89
CA THR A 448 -22.10 16.10 -19.65
C THR A 448 -22.15 15.37 -18.31
N ILE A 449 -21.60 14.15 -18.29
CA ILE A 449 -21.31 13.38 -17.07
C ILE A 449 -19.80 13.12 -17.03
N HIS A 450 -19.18 13.52 -15.93
CA HIS A 450 -17.77 13.30 -15.65
C HIS A 450 -17.63 12.09 -14.73
N ILE A 451 -16.96 11.05 -15.22
CA ILE A 451 -16.78 9.76 -14.54
C ILE A 451 -15.28 9.56 -14.28
N PRO A 452 -14.80 9.87 -13.06
CA PRO A 452 -13.45 9.53 -12.67
C PRO A 452 -13.35 8.03 -12.39
N ILE A 453 -12.23 7.44 -12.77
CA ILE A 453 -11.89 6.05 -12.45
C ILE A 453 -10.46 6.01 -11.93
N GLN A 454 -10.14 4.97 -11.15
CA GLN A 454 -8.80 4.71 -10.65
C GLN A 454 -8.30 3.41 -11.27
N ALA A 455 -7.09 3.45 -11.82
CA ALA A 455 -6.41 2.31 -12.42
C ALA A 455 -4.89 2.45 -12.25
N ASN A 456 -4.23 1.39 -11.80
CA ASN A 456 -2.76 1.32 -11.62
C ASN A 456 -2.20 2.50 -10.80
N ASN A 457 -2.82 2.84 -9.67
CA ASN A 457 -2.50 3.98 -8.80
C ASN A 457 -2.58 5.36 -9.47
N GLY A 458 -3.20 5.46 -10.65
CA GLY A 458 -3.50 6.71 -11.33
C GLY A 458 -5.00 6.91 -11.57
N PHE A 459 -5.38 8.15 -11.85
CA PHE A 459 -6.75 8.56 -12.16
C PHE A 459 -6.90 8.86 -13.65
N ILE A 460 -8.02 8.41 -14.21
CA ILE A 460 -8.43 8.67 -15.59
C ILE A 460 -9.84 9.24 -15.53
N LEU A 461 -10.15 10.20 -16.40
CA LEU A 461 -11.48 10.79 -16.49
C LEU A 461 -12.12 10.45 -17.82
N PHE A 462 -13.35 9.94 -17.74
CA PHE A 462 -14.25 9.78 -18.88
C PHE A 462 -15.29 10.90 -18.83
N VAL A 463 -15.40 11.68 -19.90
CA VAL A 463 -16.46 12.69 -20.04
C VAL A 463 -17.43 12.25 -21.11
N LEU A 464 -18.65 11.96 -20.71
CA LEU A 464 -19.72 11.61 -21.61
C LEU A 464 -20.43 12.89 -22.04
N ALA A 465 -20.43 13.19 -23.34
CA ALA A 465 -21.16 14.32 -23.92
C ALA A 465 -22.39 13.80 -24.65
N LYS A 466 -23.57 14.11 -24.10
CA LYS A 466 -24.86 13.62 -24.59
C LYS A 466 -25.22 14.18 -25.97
N ASP A 467 -24.97 15.47 -26.18
CA ASP A 467 -25.38 16.18 -27.40
C ASP A 467 -24.64 15.66 -28.64
N THR A 468 -23.36 15.32 -28.50
CA THR A 468 -22.51 14.79 -29.58
C THR A 468 -22.42 13.27 -29.60
N ARG A 469 -22.93 12.59 -28.56
CA ARG A 469 -22.72 11.16 -28.29
C ARG A 469 -21.23 10.79 -28.37
N THR A 470 -20.41 11.53 -27.62
CA THR A 470 -18.96 11.35 -27.54
C THR A 470 -18.53 10.97 -26.12
N VAL A 471 -17.57 10.06 -26.01
CA VAL A 471 -16.83 9.74 -24.79
C VAL A 471 -15.42 10.30 -24.93
N TYR A 472 -15.12 11.38 -24.21
CA TYR A 472 -13.78 11.93 -24.13
C TYR A 472 -12.99 11.22 -23.03
N ILE A 473 -11.78 10.79 -23.35
CA ILE A 473 -10.87 10.08 -22.45
C ILE A 473 -9.71 11.00 -22.12
N LEU A 474 -9.63 11.41 -20.86
CA LEU A 474 -8.59 12.28 -20.34
C LEU A 474 -7.71 11.47 -19.39
N ASP A 475 -6.50 11.17 -19.83
CA ASP A 475 -5.57 10.31 -19.11
C ASP A 475 -4.22 11.02 -18.94
N PRO A 476 -3.94 11.60 -17.76
CA PRO A 476 -2.66 12.26 -17.48
C PRO A 476 -1.53 11.27 -17.13
N THR A 477 -1.79 9.96 -17.13
CA THR A 477 -0.80 8.94 -16.72
C THR A 477 0.15 8.57 -17.86
N PRO A 478 1.39 8.14 -17.55
CA PRO A 478 2.31 7.65 -18.57
C PRO A 478 1.71 6.45 -19.32
N THR A 479 1.88 6.43 -20.64
CA THR A 479 1.41 5.31 -21.46
C THR A 479 2.34 4.12 -21.27
N ASP A 480 1.79 3.00 -20.81
CA ASP A 480 2.51 1.73 -20.71
C ASP A 480 3.00 1.29 -22.11
N PRO A 481 4.25 0.82 -22.25
CA PRO A 481 4.79 0.31 -23.52
C PRO A 481 3.87 -0.68 -24.24
N ILE A 482 3.15 -1.52 -23.50
CA ILE A 482 2.24 -2.55 -24.05
C ILE A 482 1.11 -1.91 -24.89
N TYR A 483 0.68 -0.69 -24.57
CA TYR A 483 -0.39 0.03 -25.26
C TYR A 483 0.10 1.00 -26.35
N GLN A 484 1.41 1.09 -26.62
CA GLN A 484 1.94 2.04 -27.61
C GLN A 484 1.37 1.82 -29.02
N ARG A 485 1.16 0.57 -29.41
CA ARG A 485 0.61 0.20 -30.74
C ARG A 485 -0.90 0.37 -30.84
N ASN A 486 -1.63 0.21 -29.72
CA ASN A 486 -3.06 0.37 -29.65
C ASN A 486 -3.47 1.02 -28.32
N ARG A 487 -3.51 2.37 -28.30
CA ARG A 487 -3.82 3.14 -27.09
C ARG A 487 -5.25 2.89 -26.59
N TYR A 488 -6.19 2.60 -27.50
CA TYR A 488 -7.58 2.34 -27.15
C TYR A 488 -7.76 1.05 -26.34
N ALA A 489 -6.89 0.04 -26.54
CA ALA A 489 -6.95 -1.22 -25.81
C ALA A 489 -6.91 -1.03 -24.28
N LYS A 490 -6.17 -0.02 -23.79
CA LYS A 490 -6.12 0.36 -22.36
C LYS A 490 -7.49 0.69 -21.77
N TYR A 491 -8.39 1.25 -22.59
CA TYR A 491 -9.67 1.82 -22.17
C TYR A 491 -10.87 0.91 -22.45
N VAL A 492 -10.76 -0.02 -23.40
CA VAL A 492 -11.87 -0.92 -23.80
C VAL A 492 -12.51 -1.63 -22.59
N PRO A 493 -11.77 -2.29 -21.67
CA PRO A 493 -12.39 -2.96 -20.52
C PRO A 493 -13.16 -2.00 -19.61
N LYS A 494 -12.66 -0.77 -19.46
CA LYS A 494 -13.28 0.29 -18.63
C LYS A 494 -14.56 0.82 -19.28
N LEU A 495 -14.51 1.05 -20.60
CA LEU A 495 -15.67 1.48 -21.38
C LEU A 495 -16.78 0.44 -21.37
N LEU A 496 -16.44 -0.84 -21.57
CA LEU A 496 -17.39 -1.95 -21.46
C LEU A 496 -18.04 -1.97 -20.07
N TRP A 497 -17.24 -1.79 -19.03
CA TRP A 497 -17.74 -1.77 -17.67
C TRP A 497 -18.72 -0.64 -17.37
N ILE A 498 -18.36 0.59 -17.76
CA ILE A 498 -19.24 1.75 -17.63
C ILE A 498 -20.50 1.53 -18.46
N SER A 499 -20.39 0.98 -19.68
CA SER A 499 -21.53 0.71 -20.56
C SER A 499 -22.50 -0.32 -20.00
N GLU A 500 -22.02 -1.24 -19.15
CA GLU A 500 -22.86 -2.23 -18.50
C GLU A 500 -23.56 -1.64 -17.26
N HIS A 501 -22.83 -0.85 -16.44
CA HIS A 501 -23.30 -0.45 -15.11
C HIS A 501 -23.99 0.90 -15.08
N LEU A 502 -23.52 1.88 -15.87
CA LEU A 502 -24.11 3.22 -15.90
C LEU A 502 -25.58 3.19 -16.34
N PRO A 503 -25.98 2.45 -17.38
CA PRO A 503 -27.39 2.32 -17.75
C PRO A 503 -28.28 1.72 -16.66
N LYS A 504 -27.78 0.72 -15.93
CA LYS A 504 -28.51 0.10 -14.80
C LYS A 504 -28.76 1.13 -13.70
N ALA A 505 -27.73 1.91 -13.36
CA ALA A 505 -27.81 2.99 -12.39
C ALA A 505 -28.79 4.09 -12.82
N MET A 506 -28.65 4.57 -14.06
CA MET A 506 -29.44 5.68 -14.62
C MET A 506 -30.90 5.31 -14.82
N SER A 507 -31.19 4.07 -15.21
CA SER A 507 -32.58 3.60 -15.37
C SER A 507 -33.35 3.65 -14.05
N LYS A 508 -32.67 3.48 -12.92
CA LYS A 508 -33.28 3.60 -11.58
C LYS A 508 -33.24 5.03 -11.04
N ALA A 509 -32.14 5.77 -11.25
CA ALA A 509 -31.99 7.14 -10.74
C ALA A 509 -32.79 8.19 -11.52
N CYS A 510 -32.88 8.05 -12.84
CA CYS A 510 -33.56 8.96 -13.76
C CYS A 510 -34.25 8.18 -14.90
N PRO A 511 -35.38 7.48 -14.62
CA PRO A 511 -36.07 6.66 -15.61
C PRO A 511 -36.44 7.46 -16.88
N GLY A 512 -36.24 6.86 -18.06
CA GLY A 512 -36.55 7.48 -19.36
C GLY A 512 -35.52 8.51 -19.85
N SER A 513 -34.42 8.72 -19.11
CA SER A 513 -33.28 9.52 -19.56
C SER A 513 -32.46 8.79 -20.63
N THR A 514 -31.95 9.50 -21.64
CA THR A 514 -30.99 8.95 -22.64
C THR A 514 -29.64 8.55 -22.03
N TRP A 515 -29.39 8.88 -20.76
CA TRP A 515 -28.20 8.39 -20.03
C TRP A 515 -28.24 6.88 -19.75
N ASN A 516 -29.34 6.20 -20.09
CA ASN A 516 -29.42 4.74 -20.08
C ASN A 516 -28.98 4.08 -21.40
N GLU A 517 -28.50 4.84 -22.37
CA GLU A 517 -27.96 4.29 -23.60
C GLU A 517 -26.62 3.57 -23.38
N ASN A 518 -26.33 2.59 -24.23
CA ASN A 518 -25.03 1.93 -24.25
C ASN A 518 -23.95 2.88 -24.83
N ILE A 519 -23.14 3.45 -23.94
CA ILE A 519 -22.06 4.38 -24.31
C ILE A 519 -20.93 3.74 -25.13
N PHE A 520 -20.85 2.41 -25.19
CA PHE A 520 -19.86 1.74 -26.05
C PHE A 520 -20.13 1.99 -27.55
N LEU A 521 -21.36 2.39 -27.88
CA LEU A 521 -21.75 2.77 -29.25
C LEU A 521 -21.48 4.26 -29.56
N TRP A 522 -21.04 5.04 -28.58
CA TRP A 522 -20.75 6.47 -28.74
C TRP A 522 -19.33 6.66 -29.30
N HIS A 523 -19.07 7.78 -29.97
CA HIS A 523 -17.73 8.06 -30.50
C HIS A 523 -16.70 8.16 -29.37
N GLN A 524 -15.54 7.49 -29.46
CA GLN A 524 -14.52 7.54 -28.41
C GLN A 524 -13.30 8.36 -28.84
N GLN A 525 -12.99 9.40 -28.07
CA GLN A 525 -11.91 10.34 -28.38
C GLN A 525 -10.93 10.46 -27.22
N ILE A 526 -9.67 10.10 -27.44
CA ILE A 526 -8.58 10.34 -26.49
C ILE A 526 -8.08 11.77 -26.69
N ILE A 527 -8.06 12.57 -25.62
CA ILE A 527 -7.52 13.93 -25.69
C ILE A 527 -6.00 13.87 -25.64
N SER A 528 -5.35 14.21 -26.76
CA SER A 528 -3.90 14.10 -26.93
C SER A 528 -3.09 15.22 -26.28
N ASN A 529 -3.72 16.38 -26.01
CA ASN A 529 -3.03 17.59 -25.56
C ASN A 529 -3.00 17.71 -24.03
N ILE A 530 -3.10 16.59 -23.32
CA ILE A 530 -3.02 16.55 -21.86
C ILE A 530 -1.54 16.43 -21.47
N PRO A 531 -1.06 17.29 -20.56
CA PRO A 531 0.26 17.12 -19.97
C PRO A 531 0.36 15.72 -19.30
N ILE A 532 1.25 14.88 -19.81
CA ILE A 532 1.57 13.59 -19.18
C ILE A 532 2.50 13.86 -18.02
N HIS A 533 2.07 13.49 -16.82
CA HIS A 533 2.84 13.64 -15.59
C HIS A 533 3.08 12.27 -14.95
N ASN A 534 3.65 12.25 -13.75
CA ASN A 534 3.75 11.04 -12.95
C ASN A 534 2.35 10.56 -12.52
N ARG A 535 2.26 9.28 -12.11
CA ARG A 535 0.97 8.67 -11.77
C ARG A 535 0.39 9.31 -10.50
N GLU A 536 1.25 9.75 -9.59
CA GLU A 536 0.94 10.32 -8.29
C GLU A 536 0.16 11.65 -8.41
N LEU A 537 0.46 12.45 -9.44
CA LEU A 537 -0.20 13.73 -9.68
C LEU A 537 -1.55 13.59 -10.42
N SER A 538 -1.84 12.42 -11.00
CA SER A 538 -3.00 12.21 -11.86
C SER A 538 -4.33 12.59 -11.20
N GLY A 539 -4.55 12.24 -9.93
CA GLY A 539 -5.78 12.58 -9.21
C GLY A 539 -6.00 14.09 -9.10
N TYR A 540 -4.94 14.84 -8.81
CA TYR A 540 -4.95 16.30 -8.74
C TYR A 540 -5.28 16.92 -10.11
N LEU A 541 -4.67 16.41 -11.18
CA LEU A 541 -4.94 16.86 -12.55
C LEU A 541 -6.36 16.54 -12.98
N ILE A 542 -6.91 15.37 -12.65
CA ILE A 542 -8.30 15.04 -12.96
C ILE A 542 -9.27 16.03 -12.29
N THR A 543 -9.04 16.42 -11.03
CA THR A 543 -9.89 17.44 -10.38
C THR A 543 -9.83 18.79 -11.10
N LEU A 544 -8.66 19.15 -11.63
CA LEU A 544 -8.49 20.35 -12.46
C LEU A 544 -9.21 20.21 -13.81
N PHE A 545 -9.11 19.05 -14.47
CA PHE A 545 -9.79 18.79 -15.73
C PHE A 545 -11.31 18.87 -15.57
N MET A 546 -11.86 18.28 -14.50
CA MET A 546 -13.30 18.34 -14.20
C MET A 546 -13.77 19.78 -14.03
N SER A 547 -13.02 20.63 -13.32
CA SER A 547 -13.40 22.03 -13.10
C SER A 547 -13.21 22.94 -14.32
N THR A 548 -12.26 22.65 -15.21
CA THR A 548 -11.90 23.50 -16.36
C THR A 548 -12.48 23.04 -17.70
N TRP A 549 -13.08 21.85 -17.77
CA TRP A 549 -13.64 21.30 -18.99
C TRP A 549 -14.72 22.19 -19.60
N ASP A 550 -14.55 22.63 -20.84
CA ASP A 550 -15.52 23.45 -21.58
C ASP A 550 -15.71 22.88 -22.99
N ASP A 551 -16.53 21.82 -23.11
CA ASP A 551 -16.97 21.21 -24.38
C ASP A 551 -15.85 21.10 -25.43
N GLU A 552 -14.82 20.29 -25.13
CA GLU A 552 -13.59 20.02 -25.90
C GLU A 552 -12.38 20.91 -25.62
N LYS A 553 -12.54 22.01 -24.87
CA LYS A 553 -11.41 22.87 -24.48
C LYS A 553 -11.03 22.65 -23.01
N LEU A 554 -9.79 22.23 -22.81
CA LEU A 554 -9.11 22.29 -21.52
C LEU A 554 -8.33 23.59 -21.42
N ASN A 555 -8.91 24.58 -20.75
CA ASN A 555 -8.20 25.81 -20.41
C ASN A 555 -7.42 25.57 -19.11
N LEU A 556 -6.28 24.86 -19.22
CA LEU A 556 -5.44 24.58 -18.07
C LEU A 556 -4.75 25.87 -17.60
N PRO A 557 -4.84 26.24 -16.32
CA PRO A 557 -3.99 27.29 -15.76
C PRO A 557 -2.52 26.90 -15.90
N PHE A 558 -1.63 27.89 -15.98
CA PHE A 558 -0.19 27.65 -15.97
C PHE A 558 0.21 26.94 -14.66
N LEU A 559 0.63 25.69 -14.76
CA LEU A 559 1.10 24.88 -13.65
C LEU A 559 2.62 25.04 -13.54
N LYS A 560 3.07 25.70 -12.47
CA LYS A 560 4.49 25.95 -12.22
C LYS A 560 5.22 24.65 -11.83
N ASP A 561 4.62 23.86 -10.96
CA ASP A 561 5.04 22.49 -10.59
C ASP A 561 3.85 21.71 -9.96
N GLY A 562 4.05 20.41 -9.71
CA GLY A 562 3.03 19.53 -9.13
C GLY A 562 2.71 19.82 -7.66
N TYR A 563 3.66 20.43 -6.93
CA TYR A 563 3.47 20.78 -5.53
C TYR A 563 2.52 21.98 -5.37
N GLU A 564 2.62 22.98 -6.24
CA GLU A 564 1.69 24.12 -6.28
C GLU A 564 0.24 23.65 -6.47
N LEU A 565 -0.01 22.67 -7.34
CA LEU A 565 -1.35 22.11 -7.54
C LEU A 565 -1.87 21.40 -6.28
N ARG A 566 -1.00 20.65 -5.58
CA ARG A 566 -1.35 19.98 -4.32
C ARG A 566 -1.73 21.00 -3.25
N LYS A 567 -0.98 22.09 -3.12
CA LYS A 567 -1.28 23.20 -2.18
C LYS A 567 -2.63 23.85 -2.46
N GLN A 568 -2.89 24.20 -3.73
CA GLN A 568 -4.15 24.82 -4.14
C GLN A 568 -5.36 23.93 -3.85
N ILE A 569 -5.23 22.63 -4.10
CA ILE A 569 -6.30 21.66 -3.82
C ILE A 569 -6.52 21.50 -2.31
N LEU A 570 -5.45 21.42 -1.52
CA LEU A 570 -5.56 21.38 -0.06
C LEU A 570 -6.19 22.66 0.50
N GLY A 571 -5.79 23.84 0.01
CA GLY A 571 -6.39 25.13 0.38
C GLY A 571 -7.89 25.16 0.09
N LYS A 572 -8.31 24.67 -1.08
CA LYS A 572 -9.73 24.51 -1.44
C LYS A 572 -10.50 23.57 -0.51
N LEU A 573 -9.88 22.48 -0.07
CA LEU A 573 -10.50 21.54 0.88
C LEU A 573 -10.66 22.17 2.27
N LEU A 574 -9.62 22.83 2.78
CA LEU A 574 -9.63 23.47 4.09
C LEU A 574 -10.62 24.63 4.18
N THR A 575 -10.88 25.30 3.05
CA THR A 575 -11.88 26.38 2.91
C THR A 575 -13.26 25.85 2.50
N PHE A 576 -13.51 24.55 2.57
CA PHE A 576 -14.79 23.98 2.22
C PHE A 576 -15.88 24.42 3.22
N LYS A 577 -16.85 25.22 2.74
CA LYS A 577 -17.96 25.75 3.56
C LYS A 577 -18.84 24.70 4.25
N LYS A 578 -18.75 23.43 3.84
CA LYS A 578 -19.46 22.32 4.49
C LYS A 578 -18.52 21.47 5.37
N ASN A 579 -17.35 21.99 5.75
CA ASN A 579 -16.49 21.30 6.69
C ASN A 579 -17.13 21.30 8.09
N GLU A 580 -17.42 20.12 8.60
CA GLU A 580 -18.09 19.92 9.89
C GLU A 580 -17.12 19.90 11.09
N CYS A 581 -15.81 19.91 10.84
CA CYS A 581 -14.77 19.71 11.85
C CYS A 581 -13.84 20.90 12.06
N GLU A 582 -14.28 22.12 11.72
CA GLU A 582 -13.46 23.33 11.93
C GLU A 582 -13.02 23.52 13.38
N VAL A 583 -13.84 23.09 14.34
CA VAL A 583 -13.56 23.14 15.79
C VAL A 583 -12.31 22.36 16.22
N ASN A 584 -11.84 21.41 15.41
CA ASN A 584 -10.64 20.62 15.70
C ASN A 584 -9.34 21.36 15.34
N MET A 585 -9.44 22.48 14.60
CA MET A 585 -8.30 23.29 14.17
C MET A 585 -7.99 24.40 15.17
N ARG A 586 -6.71 24.78 15.29
CA ARG A 586 -6.30 25.89 16.17
C ARG A 586 -6.81 27.22 15.62
N ALA A 587 -7.13 28.18 16.50
CA ALA A 587 -7.66 29.49 16.12
C ALA A 587 -6.83 30.20 15.02
N GLY A 588 -5.49 30.20 15.15
CA GLY A 588 -4.62 30.82 14.13
C GLY A 588 -4.66 30.14 12.76
N VAL A 589 -5.01 28.86 12.68
CA VAL A 589 -5.21 28.13 11.41
C VAL A 589 -6.53 28.54 10.77
N LEU A 590 -7.60 28.61 11.59
CA LEU A 590 -8.92 29.07 11.16
C LEU A 590 -8.88 30.49 10.63
N ASP A 591 -8.09 31.37 11.24
CA ASP A 591 -7.93 32.75 10.77
C ASP A 591 -7.27 32.83 9.38
N ILE A 592 -6.25 32.02 9.11
CA ILE A 592 -5.62 31.93 7.78
C ILE A 592 -6.62 31.38 6.75
N ILE A 593 -7.37 30.33 7.10
CA ILE A 593 -8.42 29.74 6.24
C ILE A 593 -9.50 30.79 5.92
N ASN A 594 -9.94 31.55 6.92
CA ASN A 594 -10.90 32.63 6.75
C ASN A 594 -10.37 33.74 5.84
N CYS A 595 -9.10 34.13 5.99
CA CYS A 595 -8.45 35.08 5.08
C CYS A 595 -8.44 34.57 3.63
N ILE A 596 -8.03 33.32 3.40
CA ILE A 596 -8.05 32.69 2.06
C ILE A 596 -9.48 32.71 1.49
N GLY A 597 -10.48 32.26 2.26
CA GLY A 597 -11.87 32.20 1.84
C GLY A 597 -12.46 33.58 1.48
N ASN A 598 -12.10 34.63 2.24
CA ASN A 598 -12.52 36.00 1.99
C ASN A 598 -11.90 36.59 0.72
N ILE A 599 -10.62 36.33 0.46
CA ILE A 599 -9.95 36.78 -0.76
C ILE A 599 -10.54 36.08 -2.00
N GLN A 600 -10.74 34.76 -1.92
CA GLN A 600 -11.32 33.96 -3.02
C GLN A 600 -12.78 34.35 -3.32
N THR A 601 -13.56 34.74 -2.30
CA THR A 601 -14.93 35.24 -2.52
C THR A 601 -14.96 36.62 -3.14
N ASN A 602 -14.04 37.52 -2.78
CA ASN A 602 -13.94 38.86 -3.35
C ASN A 602 -13.44 38.88 -4.81
N MET A 603 -12.58 37.95 -5.23
CA MET A 603 -12.20 37.80 -6.64
C MET A 603 -13.37 37.36 -7.52
N ASN A 604 -14.24 36.48 -7.01
CA ASN A 604 -15.44 36.00 -7.72
C ASN A 604 -16.59 37.01 -7.83
N VAL A 605 -16.47 38.18 -7.19
CA VAL A 605 -17.46 39.29 -7.28
C VAL A 605 -17.01 40.36 -8.30
N LYS A 606 -15.75 40.33 -8.76
CA LYS A 606 -15.18 41.29 -9.72
C LYS A 606 -15.13 40.80 -11.18
N ILE A 607 -15.73 39.65 -11.49
CA ILE A 607 -15.94 39.10 -12.84
C ILE A 607 -17.45 38.97 -13.04
#